data_AF-A0A954M7Q9-F1
#
_entry.id   AF-A0A954M7Q9-F1
#
_cell.length_a   1.000
_cell.length_b   1.000
_cell.length_c   1.000
_cell.angle_alpha   90.00
_cell.angle_beta   90.00
_cell.angle_gamma   90.00
#
_symmetry.space_group_name_H-M   'P 1'
#
loop_
_entity.id
_entity.type
_entity.pdbx_description
1 polymer ?
#
loop_
_entity_poly.entity_id
_entity_poly.type
_entity_poly.pdbx_seq_one_letter_code
_entity_poly.pdbx_strand_id
1 'polypeptide(L)'
;MPQFLRTLSDLLESSRATITQDELSALTDDVRDAMLSLKILVPSRTATHVVCDACHEDHVEEVVRIKAGNDVAFRIRCPDSGWVDVPADRLRQWTMDTSRMVSLLSAGIGPADAAEAVIPDQVWRLGSVEIAGVVLSIVLVRGGGIKSLGTVAAKLPPQRTVVVRTADAPDMVDGYAATLALTSAFALDSGQFEFQINRVRALLVIESAVVGNVFHRRGEFWQMSFEGDTKYFKDSVGIGYISRLLIQPHRIISSVMLLAARAGIDSLVAAGTSGEILDEEARRQYGQRYNDLQEDLEKARHNSDLGWQEKIENELEALMVQLAAAVDIRGRSREQSDAERVRRSVSEAVRRDIERITKEHPALGHHLTNSIVSGTDFRYAPERQTDWLT
;
A
#
# COMPACT_ATOMS: atom_id res chain seq x y z
N MET A 1 7.21 17.26 22.87
CA MET A 1 7.95 16.16 23.55
C MET A 1 8.06 14.90 22.67
N PRO A 2 9.23 14.61 22.06
CA PRO A 2 9.38 13.47 21.13
C PRO A 2 9.24 12.08 21.78
N GLN A 3 9.69 11.93 23.04
CA GLN A 3 9.64 10.66 23.77
C GLN A 3 8.20 10.22 24.08
N PHE A 4 7.31 11.18 24.36
CA PHE A 4 5.89 10.91 24.63
C PHE A 4 5.20 10.19 23.46
N LEU A 5 5.37 10.69 22.24
CA LEU A 5 4.74 10.11 21.06
C LEU A 5 5.30 8.73 20.71
N ARG A 6 6.58 8.48 21.00
CA ARG A 6 7.17 7.15 20.88
C ARG A 6 6.53 6.18 21.88
N THR A 7 6.49 6.53 23.16
CA THR A 7 5.83 5.71 24.19
C THR A 7 4.36 5.45 23.84
N LEU A 8 3.64 6.47 23.36
CA LEU A 8 2.26 6.30 22.91
C LEU A 8 2.14 5.32 21.74
N SER A 9 3.06 5.42 20.78
CA SER A 9 3.12 4.50 19.64
C SER A 9 3.34 3.06 20.09
N ASP A 10 4.30 2.83 20.97
CA ASP A 10 4.64 1.50 21.49
C ASP A 10 3.44 0.88 22.23
N LEU A 11 2.73 1.68 23.03
CA LEU A 11 1.49 1.26 23.71
C LEU A 11 0.37 0.88 22.73
N LEU A 12 0.28 1.59 21.60
CA LEU A 12 -0.70 1.28 20.56
C LEU A 12 -0.34 0.02 19.78
N GLU A 13 0.95 -0.29 19.61
CA GLU A 13 1.41 -1.53 18.97
C GLU A 13 1.28 -2.74 19.88
N SER A 14 1.46 -2.54 21.18
CA SER A 14 1.35 -3.60 22.16
C SER A 14 -0.05 -4.21 22.15
N SER A 15 -0.09 -5.55 22.09
CA SER A 15 -1.29 -6.34 22.35
C SER A 15 -1.67 -6.30 23.84
N ARG A 16 -0.70 -6.02 24.72
CA ARG A 16 -0.92 -5.74 26.13
C ARG A 16 -1.35 -4.29 26.26
N ALA A 17 -2.65 -4.06 26.38
CA ALA A 17 -3.21 -2.72 26.61
C ALA A 17 -2.88 -2.15 28.02
N THR A 18 -1.93 -2.74 28.74
CA THR A 18 -1.63 -2.43 30.14
C THR A 18 -0.15 -2.15 30.37
N ILE A 19 0.14 -1.16 31.21
CA ILE A 19 1.48 -0.80 31.69
C ILE A 19 1.54 -0.98 33.21
N THR A 20 2.62 -1.57 33.72
CA THR A 20 2.89 -1.79 35.15
C THR A 20 3.49 -0.55 35.81
N GLN A 21 3.50 -0.50 37.14
CA GLN A 21 4.17 0.56 37.90
C GLN A 21 5.66 0.65 37.57
N ASP A 22 6.34 -0.48 37.40
CA ASP A 22 7.78 -0.51 37.11
C ASP A 22 8.06 0.09 35.72
N GLU A 23 7.29 -0.30 34.70
CA GLU A 23 7.36 0.28 33.36
C GLU A 23 7.00 1.77 33.34
N LEU A 24 5.95 2.16 34.07
CA LEU A 24 5.53 3.56 34.18
C LEU A 24 6.62 4.41 34.88
N SER A 25 7.33 3.83 35.84
CA SER A 25 8.42 4.50 36.58
C SER A 25 9.71 4.59 35.77
N ALA A 26 9.89 3.74 34.76
CA ALA A 26 11.01 3.82 33.82
C ALA A 26 10.85 4.96 32.80
N LEU A 27 9.65 5.52 32.64
CA LEU A 27 9.42 6.71 31.83
C LEU A 27 9.97 7.97 32.51
N THR A 28 10.30 8.98 31.71
CA THR A 28 10.63 10.30 32.23
C THR A 28 9.42 10.94 32.92
N ASP A 29 9.66 11.73 33.97
CA ASP A 29 8.62 12.39 34.77
C ASP A 29 7.61 13.14 33.90
N ASP A 30 8.11 13.95 32.96
CA ASP A 30 7.26 14.73 32.05
C ASP A 30 6.33 13.84 31.21
N VAL A 31 6.84 12.71 30.68
CA VAL A 31 6.04 11.79 29.85
C VAL A 31 4.98 11.09 30.70
N ARG A 32 5.38 10.58 31.86
CA ARG A 32 4.47 9.92 32.81
C ARG A 32 3.35 10.86 33.24
N ASP A 33 3.69 12.07 33.68
CA ASP A 33 2.73 13.05 34.17
C ASP A 33 1.79 13.51 33.06
N ALA A 34 2.30 13.68 31.83
CA ALA A 34 1.47 13.97 30.66
C ALA A 34 0.47 12.82 30.36
N MET A 35 0.91 11.57 30.36
CA MET A 35 0.03 10.41 30.05
C MET A 35 -1.10 10.27 31.07
N LEU A 36 -0.80 10.51 32.35
CA LEU A 36 -1.77 10.44 33.44
C LEU A 36 -2.72 11.64 33.46
N SER A 37 -2.19 12.86 33.31
CA SER A 37 -2.99 14.10 33.33
C SER A 37 -3.95 14.19 32.14
N LEU A 38 -3.53 13.74 30.95
CA LEU A 38 -4.37 13.67 29.76
C LEU A 38 -5.39 12.52 29.82
N LYS A 39 -5.29 11.65 30.83
CA LYS A 39 -6.09 10.44 31.04
C LYS A 39 -5.98 9.45 29.88
N ILE A 40 -4.82 9.41 29.23
CA ILE A 40 -4.50 8.37 28.23
C ILE A 40 -4.25 7.06 28.94
N LEU A 41 -3.57 7.10 30.09
CA LEU A 41 -3.43 5.98 31.00
C LEU A 41 -4.38 6.13 32.18
N VAL A 42 -5.25 5.14 32.37
CA VAL A 42 -6.20 5.09 33.49
C VAL A 42 -5.92 3.89 34.38
N PRO A 43 -6.08 3.99 35.70
CA PRO A 43 -5.84 2.86 36.61
C PRO A 43 -6.64 1.62 36.20
N SER A 44 -5.99 0.47 36.24
CA SER A 44 -6.54 -0.84 35.92
C SER A 44 -6.52 -1.76 37.15
N ARG A 45 -6.83 -3.04 36.95
CA ARG A 45 -6.67 -4.07 37.99
C ARG A 45 -5.21 -4.15 38.42
N THR A 46 -4.98 -4.52 39.66
CA THR A 46 -3.63 -4.73 40.18
C THR A 46 -2.96 -5.91 39.49
N ALA A 47 -1.64 -5.82 39.31
CA ALA A 47 -0.82 -6.89 38.78
C ALA A 47 -0.95 -8.14 39.64
N THR A 48 -1.13 -9.29 38.98
CA THR A 48 -1.08 -10.60 39.64
C THR A 48 0.30 -11.24 39.54
N HIS A 49 1.19 -10.69 38.70
CA HIS A 49 2.55 -11.14 38.50
C HIS A 49 3.47 -9.93 38.45
N VAL A 50 4.70 -10.07 38.95
CA VAL A 50 5.73 -9.03 38.90
C VAL A 50 7.08 -9.64 38.52
N VAL A 51 7.97 -8.81 37.98
CA VAL A 51 9.37 -9.17 37.76
C VAL A 51 10.10 -9.13 39.11
N CYS A 52 10.81 -10.20 39.44
CA CYS A 52 11.63 -10.30 40.63
C CYS A 52 12.84 -9.36 40.54
N ASP A 53 13.03 -8.51 41.55
CA ASP A 53 14.15 -7.57 41.69
C ASP A 53 15.27 -8.11 42.61
N ALA A 54 15.11 -9.31 43.15
CA ALA A 54 16.06 -9.93 44.09
C ALA A 54 17.05 -10.91 43.42
N CYS A 55 16.82 -11.29 42.16
CA CYS A 55 17.68 -12.21 41.40
C CYS A 55 18.21 -11.54 40.12
N HIS A 56 19.20 -12.15 39.48
CA HIS A 56 19.79 -11.64 38.24
C HIS A 56 19.09 -12.11 36.95
N GLU A 57 18.07 -12.96 37.05
CA GLU A 57 17.38 -13.55 35.91
C GLU A 57 16.09 -12.82 35.48
N ASP A 58 15.69 -11.75 36.20
CA ASP A 58 14.46 -10.98 35.93
C ASP A 58 13.22 -11.85 35.67
N HIS A 59 13.08 -12.96 36.40
CA HIS A 59 11.94 -13.87 36.22
C HIS A 59 10.62 -13.23 36.67
N VAL A 60 9.53 -13.61 36.01
CA VAL A 60 8.17 -13.16 36.33
C VAL A 60 7.50 -14.21 37.19
N GLU A 61 6.99 -13.81 38.35
CA GLU A 61 6.38 -14.72 39.33
C GLU A 61 5.02 -14.22 39.82
N GLU A 62 4.15 -15.15 40.24
CA GLU A 62 2.82 -14.81 40.77
C GLU A 62 2.92 -14.19 42.17
N VAL A 63 2.17 -13.11 42.37
CA VAL A 63 2.11 -12.39 43.64
C VAL A 63 1.17 -13.11 44.60
N VAL A 64 1.74 -13.60 45.68
CA VAL A 64 1.02 -14.20 46.81
C VAL A 64 0.63 -13.12 47.81
N ARG A 65 -0.68 -13.02 48.06
CA ARG A 65 -1.23 -12.15 49.10
C ARG A 65 -1.28 -12.89 50.43
N ILE A 66 -0.54 -12.40 51.42
CA ILE A 66 -0.49 -12.96 52.78
C ILE A 66 -1.22 -12.01 53.72
N LYS A 67 -2.22 -12.51 54.44
CA LYS A 67 -2.97 -11.73 55.43
C LYS A 67 -2.58 -12.17 56.84
N ALA A 68 -2.12 -11.23 57.66
CA ALA A 68 -1.79 -11.44 59.07
C ALA A 68 -2.56 -10.44 59.93
N GLY A 69 -3.70 -10.86 60.49
CA GLY A 69 -4.60 -9.95 61.20
C GLY A 69 -5.20 -8.90 60.26
N ASN A 70 -4.94 -7.63 60.54
CA ASN A 70 -5.33 -6.50 59.68
C ASN A 70 -4.28 -6.15 58.62
N ASP A 71 -3.07 -6.70 58.73
CA ASP A 71 -1.98 -6.39 57.80
C ASP A 71 -2.05 -7.31 56.58
N VAL A 72 -1.77 -6.71 55.42
CA VAL A 72 -1.70 -7.40 54.13
C VAL A 72 -0.31 -7.20 53.57
N ALA A 73 0.41 -8.29 53.36
CA ALA A 73 1.69 -8.32 52.67
C ALA A 73 1.53 -8.99 51.31
N PHE A 74 2.34 -8.57 50.35
CA PHE A 74 2.42 -9.18 49.02
C PHE A 74 3.83 -9.72 48.83
N ARG A 75 3.96 -10.93 48.30
CA ARG A 75 5.25 -11.59 48.11
C ARG A 75 5.29 -12.40 46.83
N ILE A 76 6.49 -12.62 46.29
CA ILE A 76 6.76 -13.62 45.25
C ILE A 76 7.72 -14.68 45.77
N ARG A 77 7.76 -15.83 45.10
CA ARG A 77 8.69 -16.91 45.41
C ARG A 77 9.82 -16.95 44.38
N CYS A 78 10.92 -16.28 44.69
CA CYS A 78 12.14 -16.36 43.91
C CYS A 78 12.83 -17.73 44.08
N PRO A 79 13.26 -18.40 43.00
CA PRO A 79 14.04 -19.64 43.08
C PRO A 79 15.36 -19.50 43.86
N ASP A 80 16.03 -18.34 43.74
CA ASP A 80 17.35 -18.10 44.33
C ASP A 80 17.28 -17.50 45.74
N SER A 81 16.35 -16.56 45.93
CA SER A 81 16.27 -15.72 47.14
C SER A 81 15.13 -16.13 48.08
N GLY A 82 14.29 -17.09 47.69
CA GLY A 82 13.12 -17.51 48.45
C GLY A 82 11.99 -16.48 48.43
N TRP A 83 11.42 -16.15 49.58
CA TRP A 83 10.33 -15.17 49.66
C TRP A 83 10.86 -13.75 49.54
N VAL A 84 10.35 -13.02 48.54
CA VAL A 84 10.69 -11.61 48.30
C VAL A 84 9.44 -10.77 48.54
N ASP A 85 9.55 -9.72 49.34
CA ASP A 85 8.46 -8.78 49.62
C ASP A 85 8.22 -7.88 48.40
N VAL A 86 6.94 -7.70 48.02
CA VAL A 86 6.51 -6.82 46.93
C VAL A 86 5.74 -5.64 47.53
N PRO A 87 6.25 -4.41 47.41
CA PRO A 87 5.51 -3.21 47.78
C PRO A 87 4.16 -3.10 47.06
N ALA A 88 3.11 -2.69 47.79
CA ALA A 88 1.75 -2.67 47.26
C ALA A 88 1.56 -1.69 46.08
N ASP A 89 2.38 -0.64 46.01
CA ASP A 89 2.42 0.32 44.91
C ASP A 89 2.99 -0.27 43.61
N ARG A 90 3.95 -1.21 43.69
CA ARG A 90 4.45 -1.95 42.51
C ARG A 90 3.37 -2.77 41.82
N LEU A 91 2.30 -3.15 42.53
CA LEU A 91 1.16 -3.87 41.95
C LEU A 91 0.22 -2.99 41.14
N ARG A 92 0.43 -1.68 41.08
CA ARG A 92 -0.44 -0.80 40.28
C ARG A 92 -0.20 -1.06 38.79
N GLN A 93 -1.29 -1.03 38.03
CA GLN A 93 -1.25 -1.08 36.57
C GLN A 93 -2.21 -0.03 36.01
N TRP A 94 -1.93 0.39 34.79
CA TRP A 94 -2.78 1.29 34.01
C TRP A 94 -3.14 0.61 32.70
N THR A 95 -4.34 0.88 32.21
CA THR A 95 -4.74 0.52 30.85
C THR A 95 -4.81 1.79 30.00
N MET A 96 -4.56 1.64 28.70
CA MET A 96 -4.72 2.74 27.77
C MET A 96 -6.22 2.97 27.47
N ASP A 97 -6.67 4.22 27.58
CA ASP A 97 -7.96 4.66 27.09
C ASP A 97 -7.83 5.13 25.64
N THR A 98 -8.05 4.19 24.71
CA THR A 98 -7.96 4.44 23.27
C THR A 98 -8.95 5.50 22.81
N SER A 99 -10.15 5.53 23.37
CA SER A 99 -11.20 6.51 22.99
C SER A 99 -10.77 7.91 23.37
N ARG A 100 -10.22 8.09 24.58
CA ARG A 100 -9.69 9.37 25.03
C ARG A 100 -8.53 9.83 24.16
N MET A 101 -7.61 8.93 23.85
CA MET A 101 -6.45 9.22 23.00
C MET A 101 -6.84 9.62 21.56
N VAL A 102 -7.75 8.87 20.93
CA VAL A 102 -8.29 9.19 19.60
C VAL A 102 -8.98 10.56 19.59
N SER A 103 -9.74 10.88 20.64
CA SER A 103 -10.38 12.18 20.81
C SER A 103 -9.37 13.32 20.93
N LEU A 104 -8.28 13.12 21.67
CA LEU A 104 -7.22 14.13 21.82
C LEU A 104 -6.47 14.39 20.50
N LEU A 105 -6.17 13.33 19.72
CA LEU A 105 -5.54 13.47 18.41
C LEU A 105 -6.47 14.18 17.41
N SER A 106 -7.76 13.84 17.41
CA SER A 106 -8.78 14.48 16.58
C SER A 106 -8.89 15.97 16.88
N ALA A 107 -8.93 16.36 18.16
CA ALA A 107 -8.93 17.76 18.57
C ALA A 107 -7.70 18.53 18.06
N GLY A 108 -6.55 17.86 17.93
CA GLY A 108 -5.32 18.45 17.40
C GLY A 108 -5.28 18.68 15.90
N ILE A 109 -6.23 18.12 15.14
CA ILE A 109 -6.37 18.36 13.69
C ILE A 109 -7.18 19.63 13.42
N GLY A 110 -8.19 19.90 14.25
CA GLY A 110 -9.06 21.07 14.12
C GLY A 110 -10.49 20.79 14.61
N PRO A 111 -11.39 21.79 14.58
CA PRO A 111 -12.75 21.71 15.15
C PRO A 111 -13.74 20.88 14.30
N ALA A 112 -13.28 19.85 13.59
CA ALA A 112 -14.13 18.99 12.76
C ALA A 112 -14.87 17.91 13.59
N ASP A 113 -15.79 17.20 12.94
CA ASP A 113 -16.61 16.12 13.52
C ASP A 113 -15.81 15.17 14.45
N ALA A 114 -16.49 14.69 15.50
CA ALA A 114 -15.89 13.75 16.44
C ALA A 114 -15.28 12.54 15.70
N ALA A 115 -14.12 12.10 16.18
CA ALA A 115 -13.44 10.93 15.62
C ALA A 115 -14.38 9.72 15.52
N GLU A 116 -14.32 9.04 14.37
CA GLU A 116 -15.21 7.94 14.04
C GLU A 116 -14.42 6.63 13.90
N ALA A 117 -14.92 5.55 14.50
CA ALA A 117 -14.34 4.23 14.31
C ALA A 117 -14.76 3.66 12.95
N VAL A 118 -13.79 3.56 12.03
CA VAL A 118 -13.96 2.95 10.70
C VAL A 118 -13.91 1.43 10.80
N ILE A 119 -12.99 0.93 11.63
CA ILE A 119 -12.89 -0.46 12.06
C ILE A 119 -12.70 -0.43 13.59
N PRO A 120 -13.62 -1.03 14.37
CA PRO A 120 -13.53 -1.03 15.82
C PRO A 120 -12.16 -1.48 16.32
N ASP A 121 -11.60 -0.74 17.27
CA ASP A 121 -10.30 -0.98 17.92
C ASP A 121 -9.05 -1.02 17.02
N GLN A 122 -9.19 -0.67 15.73
CA GLN A 122 -8.09 -0.77 14.75
C GLN A 122 -7.91 0.47 13.89
N VAL A 123 -9.00 1.10 13.45
CA VAL A 123 -8.97 2.22 12.50
C VAL A 123 -9.95 3.30 12.93
N TRP A 124 -9.43 4.52 13.05
CA TRP A 124 -10.24 5.68 13.37
C TRP A 124 -9.99 6.80 12.37
N ARG A 125 -11.07 7.38 11.84
CA ARG A 125 -11.01 8.64 11.12
C ARG A 125 -10.95 9.75 12.17
N LEU A 126 -9.82 10.44 12.23
CA LEU A 126 -9.56 11.48 13.22
C LEU A 126 -10.16 12.83 12.82
N GLY A 127 -10.32 13.07 11.51
CA GLY A 127 -10.85 14.32 10.99
C GLY A 127 -10.48 14.51 9.53
N SER A 128 -10.60 15.75 9.06
CA SER A 128 -10.21 16.15 7.71
C SER A 128 -9.45 17.46 7.72
N VAL A 129 -8.51 17.61 6.78
CA VAL A 129 -7.74 18.82 6.56
C VAL A 129 -7.82 19.22 5.10
N GLU A 130 -7.77 20.51 4.82
CA GLU A 130 -7.66 21.02 3.45
C GLU A 130 -6.21 21.40 3.17
N ILE A 131 -5.62 20.81 2.13
CA ILE A 131 -4.26 21.12 1.70
C ILE A 131 -4.28 21.35 0.19
N ALA A 132 -3.85 22.54 -0.24
CA ALA A 132 -3.85 22.97 -1.65
C ALA A 132 -5.20 22.78 -2.37
N GLY A 133 -6.33 23.07 -1.68
CA GLY A 133 -7.68 22.94 -2.23
C GLY A 133 -8.24 21.50 -2.26
N VAL A 134 -7.48 20.53 -1.73
CA VAL A 134 -7.90 19.13 -1.62
C VAL A 134 -8.23 18.82 -0.17
N VAL A 135 -9.45 18.33 0.08
CA VAL A 135 -9.87 17.83 1.39
C VAL A 135 -9.39 16.39 1.56
N LEU A 136 -8.56 16.19 2.57
CA LEU A 136 -7.96 14.90 2.93
C LEU A 136 -8.50 14.44 4.28
N SER A 137 -8.92 13.18 4.36
CA SER A 137 -9.25 12.51 5.62
C SER A 137 -7.98 12.02 6.30
N ILE A 138 -7.86 12.28 7.60
CA ILE A 138 -6.76 11.79 8.42
C ILE A 138 -7.25 10.55 9.18
N VAL A 139 -6.52 9.45 9.03
CA VAL A 139 -6.91 8.15 9.59
C VAL A 139 -5.78 7.60 10.44
N LEU A 140 -6.07 7.25 11.69
CA LEU A 140 -5.16 6.52 12.55
C LEU A 140 -5.36 5.02 12.37
N VAL A 141 -4.26 4.30 12.16
CA VAL A 141 -4.22 2.84 12.09
C VAL A 141 -3.35 2.29 13.21
N ARG A 142 -3.94 1.43 14.05
CA ARG A 142 -3.22 0.73 15.12
C ARG A 142 -2.33 -0.38 14.53
N GLY A 143 -1.08 -0.47 15.00
CA GLY A 143 -0.17 -1.57 14.68
C GLY A 143 -0.71 -2.93 15.12
N GLY A 144 -0.40 -3.98 14.36
CA GLY A 144 -0.78 -5.38 14.67
C GLY A 144 -2.24 -5.76 14.39
N GLY A 145 -3.16 -4.80 14.24
CA GLY A 145 -4.59 -5.08 14.02
C GLY A 145 -4.97 -5.42 12.58
N ILE A 146 -4.29 -4.84 11.59
CA ILE A 146 -4.68 -4.92 10.18
C ILE A 146 -3.63 -5.67 9.37
N LYS A 147 -4.06 -6.78 8.75
CA LYS A 147 -3.22 -7.59 7.85
C LYS A 147 -2.85 -6.87 6.55
N SER A 148 -3.70 -5.95 6.09
CA SER A 148 -3.50 -5.15 4.87
C SER A 148 -4.29 -3.85 4.89
N LEU A 149 -3.67 -2.75 4.47
CA LEU A 149 -4.33 -1.46 4.27
C LEU A 149 -5.39 -1.47 3.16
N GLY A 150 -5.50 -2.55 2.38
CA GLY A 150 -6.61 -2.78 1.45
C GLY A 150 -7.98 -2.77 2.13
N THR A 151 -8.07 -3.22 3.38
CA THR A 151 -9.32 -3.16 4.17
C THR A 151 -9.75 -1.73 4.48
N VAL A 152 -8.79 -0.83 4.65
CA VAL A 152 -9.05 0.61 4.83
C VAL A 152 -9.48 1.24 3.50
N ALA A 153 -8.87 0.82 2.39
CA ALA A 153 -9.16 1.33 1.04
C ALA A 153 -10.58 1.00 0.57
N ALA A 154 -11.15 -0.10 1.05
CA ALA A 154 -12.54 -0.47 0.77
C ALA A 154 -13.56 0.46 1.46
N LYS A 155 -13.17 1.18 2.51
CA LYS A 155 -14.05 2.06 3.30
C LYS A 155 -13.80 3.55 3.06
N LEU A 156 -12.57 3.92 2.71
CA LEU A 156 -12.17 5.31 2.50
C LEU A 156 -11.39 5.45 1.19
N PRO A 157 -11.64 6.51 0.39
CA PRO A 157 -10.93 6.73 -0.86
C PRO A 157 -9.44 6.99 -0.59
N PRO A 158 -8.52 6.11 -1.05
CA PRO A 158 -7.10 6.18 -0.70
C PRO A 158 -6.45 7.53 -1.05
N GLN A 159 -6.76 8.06 -2.24
CA GLN A 159 -6.23 9.33 -2.76
C GLN A 159 -6.66 10.56 -1.97
N ARG A 160 -7.70 10.44 -1.13
CA ARG A 160 -8.14 11.50 -0.21
C ARG A 160 -7.93 11.11 1.24
N THR A 161 -7.01 10.19 1.50
CA THR A 161 -6.76 9.65 2.84
C THR A 161 -5.27 9.67 3.17
N VAL A 162 -4.94 10.34 4.27
CA VAL A 162 -3.61 10.30 4.89
C VAL A 162 -3.66 9.28 6.02
N VAL A 163 -2.80 8.28 5.95
CA VAL A 163 -2.71 7.20 6.93
C VAL A 163 -1.63 7.55 7.95
N VAL A 164 -2.04 7.69 9.21
CA VAL A 164 -1.15 7.81 10.36
C VAL A 164 -1.03 6.44 11.02
N ARG A 165 0.19 5.91 11.07
CA ARG A 165 0.51 4.60 11.65
C ARG A 165 1.21 4.77 12.98
N THR A 166 1.08 3.79 13.85
CA THR A 166 1.87 3.73 15.09
C THR A 166 3.34 3.46 14.72
N ALA A 167 3.61 2.38 13.98
CA ALA A 167 4.99 2.00 13.63
C ALA A 167 5.60 2.90 12.55
N ASP A 168 6.91 3.16 12.70
CA ASP A 168 7.81 3.60 11.63
C ASP A 168 8.01 2.44 10.63
N ALA A 169 7.00 2.15 9.81
CA ALA A 169 7.15 1.20 8.71
C ALA A 169 7.79 1.93 7.51
N PRO A 170 8.90 1.43 6.95
CA PRO A 170 9.28 1.80 5.60
C PRO A 170 8.23 1.15 4.71
N ASP A 171 7.38 1.96 4.08
CA ASP A 171 6.86 1.76 2.72
C ASP A 171 5.74 2.76 2.49
N MET A 172 5.88 3.51 1.41
CA MET A 172 4.77 4.22 0.79
C MET A 172 3.81 3.12 0.31
N VAL A 173 2.66 2.97 0.97
CA VAL A 173 1.67 2.00 0.50
C VAL A 173 1.00 2.61 -0.73
N ASP A 174 1.27 2.02 -1.88
CA ASP A 174 0.77 2.47 -3.18
C ASP A 174 -0.74 2.74 -3.13
N GLY A 175 -1.14 4.00 -3.37
CA GLY A 175 -2.54 4.42 -3.53
C GLY A 175 -3.07 5.44 -2.51
N TYR A 176 -2.49 5.55 -1.32
CA TYR A 176 -2.89 6.57 -0.34
C TYR A 176 -2.25 7.94 -0.61
N ALA A 177 -2.91 9.03 -0.18
CA ALA A 177 -2.38 10.39 -0.37
C ALA A 177 -1.02 10.57 0.30
N ALA A 178 -0.88 10.06 1.53
CA ALA A 178 0.38 9.95 2.25
C ALA A 178 0.27 8.89 3.36
N THR A 179 1.39 8.29 3.74
CA THR A 179 1.51 7.43 4.93
C THR A 179 2.59 8.01 5.85
N LEU A 180 2.28 8.17 7.14
CA LEU A 180 3.13 8.83 8.13
C LEU A 180 3.13 8.05 9.43
N ALA A 181 4.24 8.06 10.16
CA ALA A 181 4.23 7.65 11.57
C ALA A 181 3.54 8.70 12.46
N LEU A 182 2.97 8.25 13.57
CA LEU A 182 2.31 9.10 14.58
C LEU A 182 3.26 10.20 15.08
N THR A 183 4.52 9.83 15.30
CA THR A 183 5.63 10.71 15.70
C THR A 183 5.95 11.80 14.66
N SER A 184 5.58 11.57 13.40
CA SER A 184 5.77 12.52 12.29
C SER A 184 4.54 13.38 12.04
N ALA A 185 3.34 12.80 12.22
CA ALA A 185 2.06 13.45 11.97
C ALA A 185 1.62 14.39 13.09
N PHE A 186 2.03 14.15 14.33
CA PHE A 186 1.63 14.95 15.48
C PHE A 186 2.85 15.46 16.27
N ALA A 187 2.65 16.58 16.95
CA ALA A 187 3.45 17.02 18.07
C ALA A 187 2.57 17.08 19.31
N LEU A 188 3.20 17.03 20.49
CA LEU A 188 2.56 17.39 21.75
C LEU A 188 3.28 18.63 22.28
N ASP A 189 2.53 19.73 22.37
CA ASP A 189 2.96 20.99 22.98
C ASP A 189 1.99 21.40 24.07
N SER A 190 2.50 21.77 25.25
CA SER A 190 1.68 22.28 26.36
C SER A 190 0.46 21.40 26.72
N GLY A 191 0.56 20.07 26.54
CA GLY A 191 -0.53 19.11 26.79
C GLY A 191 -1.58 19.02 25.68
N GLN A 192 -1.40 19.69 24.54
CA GLN A 192 -2.27 19.61 23.38
C GLN A 192 -1.56 18.96 22.20
N PHE A 193 -2.28 18.10 21.50
CA PHE A 193 -1.77 17.54 20.25
C PHE A 193 -1.91 18.57 19.14
N GLU A 194 -0.88 18.69 18.31
CA GLU A 194 -0.88 19.55 17.14
C GLU A 194 -0.59 18.72 15.91
N PHE A 195 -1.53 18.71 14.97
CA PHE A 195 -1.33 18.06 13.68
C PHE A 195 -0.31 18.84 12.84
N GLN A 196 0.75 18.15 12.43
CA GLN A 196 1.88 18.72 11.70
C GLN A 196 1.55 18.88 10.21
N ILE A 197 0.60 19.76 9.90
CA ILE A 197 0.07 19.95 8.55
C ILE A 197 1.17 20.25 7.51
N ASN A 198 2.21 20.99 7.89
CA ASN A 198 3.34 21.30 7.00
C ASN A 198 4.19 20.07 6.66
N ARG A 199 4.34 19.11 7.58
CA ARG A 199 5.01 17.83 7.30
C ARG A 199 4.19 16.98 6.35
N VAL A 200 2.89 16.91 6.59
CA VAL A 200 1.96 16.21 5.69
C VAL A 200 2.00 16.85 4.31
N ARG A 201 1.94 18.18 4.21
CA ARG A 201 2.07 18.92 2.94
C ARG A 201 3.37 18.63 2.19
N ALA A 202 4.49 18.47 2.90
CA ALA A 202 5.78 18.15 2.28
C ALA A 202 5.88 16.70 1.79
N LEU A 203 5.11 15.79 2.39
CA LEU A 203 5.11 14.35 2.10
C LEU A 203 4.00 13.92 1.16
N LEU A 204 2.91 14.68 1.14
CA LEU A 204 1.96 14.63 0.07
C LEU A 204 2.74 14.95 -1.20
N VAL A 205 2.86 13.95 -2.06
CA VAL A 205 2.82 14.20 -3.48
C VAL A 205 1.42 14.73 -3.75
N ILE A 206 1.15 15.98 -3.34
CA ILE A 206 0.15 16.78 -4.00
C ILE A 206 0.76 16.86 -5.38
N GLU A 207 0.29 15.99 -6.27
CA GLU A 207 0.15 16.39 -7.64
C GLU A 207 -0.49 17.78 -7.56
N SER A 208 0.31 18.85 -7.58
CA SER A 208 -0.07 19.96 -8.43
C SER A 208 -0.48 19.24 -9.69
N ALA A 209 -1.80 19.19 -9.94
CA ALA A 209 -2.45 18.39 -10.97
C ALA A 209 -1.41 18.02 -12.01
N VAL A 210 -1.01 16.74 -12.15
CA VAL A 210 -0.01 16.36 -13.15
C VAL A 210 -0.44 17.08 -14.42
N VAL A 211 0.32 18.12 -14.78
CA VAL A 211 -0.03 18.94 -15.94
C VAL A 211 0.44 18.09 -17.09
N GLY A 212 -0.39 17.15 -17.50
CA GLY A 212 0.00 16.07 -18.38
C GLY A 212 -1.02 14.94 -18.38
N ASN A 213 -0.88 14.05 -19.35
CA ASN A 213 -1.80 12.93 -19.50
C ASN A 213 -1.29 11.74 -18.67
N VAL A 214 -2.19 11.01 -18.01
CA VAL A 214 -1.86 9.88 -17.14
C VAL A 214 -2.58 8.65 -17.66
N PHE A 215 -1.88 7.53 -17.76
CA PHE A 215 -2.44 6.22 -18.07
C PHE A 215 -1.70 5.16 -17.25
N HIS A 216 -1.94 5.15 -15.95
CA HIS A 216 -1.12 4.40 -15.00
C HIS A 216 -1.99 3.50 -14.11
N ARG A 217 -1.46 2.32 -13.76
CA ARG A 217 -2.14 1.37 -12.88
C ARG A 217 -1.90 1.70 -11.41
N ARG A 218 -2.96 1.86 -10.64
CA ARG A 218 -2.96 2.12 -9.18
C ARG A 218 -3.74 1.00 -8.48
N GLY A 219 -3.04 -0.06 -8.07
CA GLY A 219 -3.66 -1.25 -7.46
C GLY A 219 -4.53 -2.04 -8.43
N GLU A 220 -5.83 -2.17 -8.14
CA GLU A 220 -6.80 -2.89 -8.99
C GLU A 220 -7.42 -2.05 -10.12
N PHE A 221 -7.11 -0.75 -10.17
CA PHE A 221 -7.70 0.21 -11.11
C PHE A 221 -6.64 0.94 -11.93
N TRP A 222 -7.06 1.44 -13.09
CA TRP A 222 -6.27 2.31 -13.95
C TRP A 222 -6.74 3.75 -13.80
N GLN A 223 -5.82 4.65 -13.46
CA GLN A 223 -6.05 6.08 -13.50
C GLN A 223 -5.78 6.59 -14.91
N MET A 224 -6.79 7.24 -15.50
CA MET A 224 -6.70 7.83 -16.83
C MET A 224 -7.01 9.31 -16.75
N SER A 225 -6.02 10.16 -16.98
CA SER A 225 -6.16 11.62 -17.02
C SER A 225 -5.82 12.14 -18.41
N PHE A 226 -6.71 12.93 -19.00
CA PHE A 226 -6.51 13.52 -20.31
C PHE A 226 -7.28 14.84 -20.40
N GLU A 227 -6.62 15.90 -20.89
CA GLU A 227 -7.19 17.26 -20.95
C GLU A 227 -7.76 17.77 -19.62
N GLY A 228 -7.19 17.33 -18.49
CA GLY A 228 -7.59 17.73 -17.14
C GLY A 228 -8.81 17.00 -16.57
N ASP A 229 -9.44 16.06 -17.30
CA ASP A 229 -10.45 15.15 -16.74
C ASP A 229 -9.81 13.80 -16.40
N THR A 230 -10.13 13.29 -15.21
CA THR A 230 -9.58 12.04 -14.66
C THR A 230 -10.70 11.04 -14.37
N LYS A 231 -10.55 9.82 -14.89
CA LYS A 231 -11.45 8.68 -14.62
C LYS A 231 -10.66 7.45 -14.16
N TYR A 232 -11.36 6.53 -13.51
CA TYR A 232 -10.80 5.28 -13.02
C TYR A 232 -11.51 4.10 -13.66
N PHE A 233 -10.74 3.17 -14.22
CA PHE A 233 -11.28 1.99 -14.89
C PHE A 233 -10.79 0.72 -14.19
N LYS A 234 -11.67 -0.27 -14.07
CA LYS A 234 -11.26 -1.60 -13.60
C LYS A 234 -10.32 -2.23 -14.63
N ASP A 235 -9.31 -2.94 -14.13
CA ASP A 235 -8.34 -3.64 -14.96
C ASP A 235 -9.01 -4.57 -16.00
N SER A 236 -8.43 -4.59 -17.19
CA SER A 236 -8.85 -5.43 -18.30
C SER A 236 -7.73 -5.62 -19.31
N VAL A 237 -7.90 -6.66 -20.10
CA VAL A 237 -6.96 -7.09 -21.12
C VAL A 237 -6.62 -5.98 -22.11
N GLY A 238 -7.63 -5.29 -22.66
CA GLY A 238 -7.41 -4.25 -23.66
C GLY A 238 -6.75 -3.01 -23.07
N ILE A 239 -7.04 -2.65 -21.82
CA ILE A 239 -6.33 -1.56 -21.13
C ILE A 239 -4.84 -1.87 -20.99
N GLY A 240 -4.48 -3.11 -20.63
CA GLY A 240 -3.08 -3.54 -20.58
C GLY A 240 -2.37 -3.39 -21.93
N TYR A 241 -3.03 -3.77 -23.03
CA TYR A 241 -2.50 -3.57 -24.38
C TYR A 241 -2.37 -2.07 -24.73
N ILE A 242 -3.34 -1.24 -24.37
CA ILE A 242 -3.30 0.21 -24.64
C ILE A 242 -2.14 0.85 -23.88
N SER A 243 -1.97 0.56 -22.59
CA SER A 243 -0.84 1.04 -21.79
C SER A 243 0.50 0.71 -22.46
N ARG A 244 0.65 -0.53 -22.95
CA ARG A 244 1.87 -0.95 -23.66
C ARG A 244 2.17 -0.11 -24.90
N LEU A 245 1.14 0.23 -25.67
CA LEU A 245 1.27 1.07 -26.86
C LEU A 245 1.62 2.53 -26.49
N LEU A 246 1.08 3.05 -25.40
CA LEU A 246 1.34 4.41 -24.92
C LEU A 246 2.78 4.60 -24.40
N ILE A 247 3.39 3.56 -23.81
CA ILE A 247 4.80 3.59 -23.35
C ILE A 247 5.77 3.82 -24.52
N GLN A 248 5.42 3.36 -25.73
CA GLN A 248 6.31 3.41 -26.90
C GLN A 248 5.60 4.02 -28.12
N PRO A 249 5.37 5.35 -28.14
CA PRO A 249 4.77 6.02 -29.28
C PRO A 249 5.55 5.75 -30.57
N HIS A 250 4.81 5.63 -31.67
CA HIS A 250 5.28 5.35 -33.03
C HIS A 250 5.96 3.98 -33.25
N ARG A 251 6.19 3.19 -32.20
CA ARG A 251 6.74 1.83 -32.35
C ARG A 251 5.66 0.88 -32.84
N ILE A 252 6.01 0.06 -33.83
CA ILE A 252 5.18 -1.04 -34.32
C ILE A 252 5.35 -2.22 -33.36
N ILE A 253 4.23 -2.71 -32.80
CA ILE A 253 4.18 -3.85 -31.88
C ILE A 253 3.24 -4.90 -32.46
N SER A 254 3.72 -6.13 -32.67
CA SER A 254 2.89 -7.20 -33.21
C SER A 254 1.82 -7.64 -32.22
N SER A 255 0.70 -8.16 -32.72
CA SER A 255 -0.40 -8.71 -31.90
C SER A 255 0.08 -9.76 -30.90
N VAL A 256 1.06 -10.53 -31.33
CA VAL A 256 1.66 -11.64 -30.60
C VAL A 256 2.53 -11.13 -29.44
N MET A 257 3.26 -10.04 -29.62
CA MET A 257 4.06 -9.39 -28.57
C MET A 257 3.18 -8.72 -27.50
N LEU A 258 2.03 -8.16 -27.89
CA LEU A 258 1.04 -7.65 -26.92
C LEU A 258 0.48 -8.77 -26.05
N LEU A 259 0.17 -9.93 -26.63
CA LEU A 259 -0.29 -11.10 -25.88
C LEU A 259 0.78 -11.61 -24.89
N ALA A 260 2.05 -11.56 -25.26
CA ALA A 260 3.16 -11.96 -24.39
C ALA A 260 3.35 -11.02 -23.20
N ALA A 261 3.22 -9.70 -23.43
CA ALA A 261 3.20 -8.73 -22.33
C ALA A 261 2.08 -9.03 -21.33
N ARG A 262 0.91 -9.48 -21.81
CA ARG A 262 -0.19 -9.93 -20.95
C ARG A 262 0.12 -11.23 -20.19
N ALA A 263 0.81 -12.19 -20.81
CA ALA A 263 1.28 -13.39 -20.11
C ALA A 263 2.36 -13.08 -19.05
N GLY A 264 2.75 -11.80 -18.93
CA GLY A 264 3.74 -11.25 -18.01
C GLY A 264 5.17 -11.74 -18.30
N ILE A 265 5.41 -12.11 -19.55
CA ILE A 265 6.72 -12.53 -20.07
C ILE A 265 7.58 -11.30 -20.42
N ASP A 266 6.93 -10.17 -20.70
CA ASP A 266 7.59 -8.87 -20.91
C ASP A 266 7.71 -8.10 -19.57
N SER A 267 8.93 -7.72 -19.20
CA SER A 267 9.28 -7.04 -17.95
C SER A 267 8.91 -5.56 -17.92
N LEU A 268 8.50 -4.97 -19.04
CA LEU A 268 8.19 -3.54 -19.16
C LEU A 268 6.78 -3.14 -18.66
N VAL A 269 5.98 -4.09 -18.15
CA VAL A 269 4.69 -3.81 -17.51
C VAL A 269 4.70 -4.42 -16.10
N ALA A 270 4.61 -3.56 -15.08
CA ALA A 270 4.44 -4.01 -13.70
C ALA A 270 3.19 -4.90 -13.60
N ALA A 271 3.44 -6.15 -13.21
CA ALA A 271 2.52 -7.28 -13.28
C ALA A 271 1.09 -6.97 -12.86
N GLY A 272 0.14 -7.23 -13.76
CA GLY A 272 -1.22 -7.57 -13.39
C GLY A 272 -2.16 -7.66 -14.56
N THR A 273 -2.38 -8.90 -14.97
CA THR A 273 -3.72 -9.42 -15.21
C THR A 273 -3.68 -10.84 -14.68
N SER A 274 -4.56 -11.19 -13.74
CA SER A 274 -4.77 -12.54 -13.16
C SER A 274 -4.04 -13.67 -13.90
N GLY A 275 -2.81 -13.93 -13.46
CA GLY A 275 -1.95 -14.94 -14.03
C GLY A 275 -2.33 -16.31 -13.49
N GLU A 276 -3.29 -16.96 -14.14
CA GLU A 276 -3.37 -18.42 -14.14
C GLU A 276 -3.78 -18.86 -15.54
N ILE A 277 -2.84 -18.73 -16.50
CA ILE A 277 -2.98 -19.40 -17.81
C ILE A 277 -1.73 -20.20 -18.17
N LEU A 278 -0.59 -20.00 -17.48
CA LEU A 278 0.64 -20.75 -17.66
C LEU A 278 1.20 -21.14 -16.29
N ASP A 279 1.73 -22.36 -16.19
CA ASP A 279 2.51 -22.81 -15.04
C ASP A 279 3.75 -21.91 -14.84
N GLU A 280 4.14 -21.68 -13.58
CA GLU A 280 5.16 -20.70 -13.18
C GLU A 280 6.53 -21.01 -13.81
N GLU A 281 6.83 -22.30 -14.01
CA GLU A 281 8.07 -22.74 -14.65
C GLU A 281 8.08 -22.45 -16.17
N ALA A 282 6.94 -22.66 -16.85
CA ALA A 282 6.82 -22.34 -18.27
C ALA A 282 6.94 -20.82 -18.49
N ARG A 283 6.30 -20.02 -17.63
CA ARG A 283 6.41 -18.55 -17.62
C ARG A 283 7.86 -18.09 -17.49
N ARG A 284 8.63 -18.70 -16.58
CA ARG A 284 10.05 -18.37 -16.35
C ARG A 284 10.91 -18.69 -17.57
N GLN A 285 10.72 -19.85 -18.20
CA GLN A 285 11.49 -20.27 -19.37
C GLN A 285 11.20 -19.41 -20.61
N TYR A 286 9.91 -19.14 -20.89
CA TYR A 286 9.54 -18.25 -21.98
C TYR A 286 9.98 -16.80 -21.73
N GLY A 287 9.90 -16.32 -20.48
CA GLY A 287 10.41 -15.02 -20.05
C GLY A 287 11.90 -14.85 -20.30
N GLN A 288 12.70 -15.85 -19.90
CA GLN A 288 14.15 -15.81 -20.10
C GLN A 288 14.49 -15.79 -21.61
N ARG A 289 13.88 -16.67 -22.40
CA ARG A 289 14.15 -16.72 -23.85
C ARG A 289 13.74 -15.43 -24.57
N TYR A 290 12.66 -14.80 -24.14
CA TYR A 290 12.23 -13.51 -24.67
C TYR A 290 13.24 -12.40 -24.40
N ASN A 291 13.76 -12.31 -23.17
CA ASN A 291 14.76 -11.31 -22.80
C ASN A 291 16.06 -11.50 -23.58
N ASP A 292 16.53 -12.75 -23.74
CA ASP A 292 17.73 -13.06 -24.52
C ASP A 292 17.59 -12.57 -25.98
N LEU A 293 16.44 -12.86 -26.61
CA LEU A 293 16.18 -12.43 -27.99
C LEU A 293 16.04 -10.91 -28.13
N GLN A 294 15.49 -10.21 -27.12
CA GLN A 294 15.45 -8.74 -27.12
C GLN A 294 16.87 -8.14 -27.00
N GLU A 295 17.72 -8.71 -26.15
CA GLU A 295 19.11 -8.26 -26.02
C GLU A 295 19.89 -8.48 -27.33
N ASP A 296 19.69 -9.63 -27.98
CA ASP A 296 20.29 -9.93 -29.28
C ASP A 296 19.77 -9.01 -30.37
N LEU A 297 18.48 -8.65 -30.36
CA LEU A 297 17.90 -7.70 -31.30
C LEU A 297 18.53 -6.31 -31.16
N GLU A 298 18.75 -5.85 -29.93
CA GLU A 298 19.40 -4.56 -29.67
C GLU A 298 20.85 -4.56 -30.15
N LYS A 299 21.59 -5.67 -29.94
CA LYS A 299 22.94 -5.85 -30.50
C LYS A 299 22.93 -5.83 -32.03
N ALA A 300 21.98 -6.52 -32.64
CA ALA A 300 21.84 -6.57 -34.10
C ALA A 300 21.48 -5.19 -34.68
N ARG A 301 20.67 -4.39 -33.98
CA ARG A 301 20.36 -2.99 -34.32
C ARG A 301 21.57 -2.08 -34.21
N HIS A 302 22.31 -2.17 -33.11
CA HIS A 302 23.55 -1.42 -32.92
C HIS A 302 24.56 -1.69 -34.03
N ASN A 303 24.66 -2.94 -34.47
CA ASN A 303 25.58 -3.37 -35.52
C ASN A 303 25.02 -3.18 -36.94
N SER A 304 23.79 -2.68 -37.09
CA SER A 304 23.09 -2.54 -38.39
C SER A 304 23.04 -3.83 -39.22
N ASP A 305 23.02 -5.00 -38.55
CA ASP A 305 22.96 -6.31 -39.20
C ASP A 305 21.50 -6.69 -39.51
N LEU A 306 21.02 -6.26 -40.68
CA LEU A 306 19.63 -6.47 -41.10
C LEU A 306 19.24 -7.95 -41.21
N GLY A 307 20.18 -8.82 -41.63
CA GLY A 307 19.90 -10.24 -41.78
C GLY A 307 19.78 -10.95 -40.42
N TRP A 308 20.59 -10.54 -39.45
CA TRP A 308 20.48 -11.04 -38.08
C TRP A 308 19.25 -10.48 -37.36
N GLN A 309 18.91 -9.20 -37.58
CA GLN A 309 17.66 -8.61 -37.09
C GLN A 309 16.44 -9.40 -37.57
N GLU A 310 16.32 -9.66 -38.87
CA GLU A 310 15.21 -10.44 -39.44
C GLU A 310 15.15 -11.86 -38.85
N LYS A 311 16.30 -12.50 -38.62
CA LYS A 311 16.35 -13.83 -38.00
C LYS A 311 15.85 -13.82 -36.55
N ILE A 312 16.27 -12.84 -35.75
CA ILE A 312 15.85 -12.69 -34.36
C ILE A 312 14.36 -12.35 -34.27
N GLU A 313 13.86 -11.48 -35.17
CA GLU A 313 12.44 -11.13 -35.26
C GLU A 313 11.56 -12.35 -35.61
N ASN A 314 12.00 -13.18 -36.57
CA ASN A 314 11.33 -14.44 -36.90
C ASN A 314 11.33 -15.43 -35.72
N GLU A 315 12.41 -15.49 -34.95
CA GLU A 315 12.51 -16.36 -33.78
C GLU A 315 11.62 -15.88 -32.62
N LEU A 316 11.55 -14.56 -32.41
CA LEU A 316 10.59 -13.92 -31.51
C LEU A 316 9.16 -14.27 -31.95
N GLU A 317 8.82 -14.19 -33.24
CA GLU A 317 7.49 -14.54 -33.72
C GLU A 317 7.16 -16.02 -33.45
N ALA A 318 8.09 -16.94 -33.76
CA ALA A 318 7.89 -18.37 -33.54
C ALA A 318 7.72 -18.74 -32.05
N LEU A 319 8.56 -18.18 -31.17
CA LEU A 319 8.47 -18.38 -29.72
C LEU A 319 7.10 -17.97 -29.18
N MET A 320 6.56 -16.87 -29.70
CA MET A 320 5.32 -16.30 -29.22
C MET A 320 4.09 -16.98 -29.84
N VAL A 321 4.19 -17.58 -31.03
CA VAL A 321 3.16 -18.50 -31.57
C VAL A 321 3.02 -19.73 -30.67
N GLN A 322 4.14 -20.32 -30.23
CA GLN A 322 4.14 -21.44 -29.29
C GLN A 322 3.49 -21.05 -27.94
N LEU A 323 3.78 -19.86 -27.46
CA LEU A 323 3.19 -19.31 -26.24
C LEU A 323 1.67 -19.10 -26.38
N ALA A 324 1.22 -18.52 -27.50
CA ALA A 324 -0.20 -18.31 -27.75
C ALA A 324 -0.99 -19.63 -27.79
N ALA A 325 -0.41 -20.68 -28.37
CA ALA A 325 -1.00 -22.02 -28.37
C ALA A 325 -1.10 -22.63 -26.96
N ALA A 326 -0.13 -22.36 -26.08
CA ALA A 326 -0.12 -22.85 -24.70
C ALA A 326 -1.17 -22.16 -23.80
N VAL A 327 -1.58 -20.93 -24.13
CA VAL A 327 -2.52 -20.10 -23.35
C VAL A 327 -3.99 -20.42 -23.70
N ASP A 328 -4.28 -21.04 -24.84
CA ASP A 328 -5.66 -21.32 -25.28
C ASP A 328 -6.26 -22.61 -24.64
N ILE A 329 -6.90 -22.47 -23.48
CA ILE A 329 -7.57 -23.56 -22.72
C ILE A 329 -8.87 -24.09 -23.39
N ARG A 330 -9.27 -23.60 -24.58
CA ARG A 330 -10.50 -24.06 -25.25
C ARG A 330 -10.21 -24.70 -26.59
N GLY A 331 -9.77 -25.96 -26.51
CA GLY A 331 -9.61 -26.85 -27.64
C GLY A 331 -10.84 -26.84 -28.56
N ARG A 332 -10.64 -26.32 -29.77
CA ARG A 332 -11.32 -26.75 -31.01
C ARG A 332 -10.62 -26.08 -32.20
N SER A 333 -9.79 -26.89 -32.88
CA SER A 333 -9.15 -26.58 -34.14
C SER A 333 -10.18 -26.48 -35.28
N ARG A 334 -10.04 -25.45 -36.13
CA ARG A 334 -10.03 -25.54 -37.61
C ARG A 334 -9.70 -24.17 -38.26
N GLU A 335 -8.72 -24.20 -39.17
CA GLU A 335 -8.57 -23.36 -40.38
C GLU A 335 -8.18 -21.86 -40.30
N GLN A 336 -7.70 -21.35 -39.16
CA GLN A 336 -6.98 -20.06 -39.10
C GLN A 336 -5.64 -20.23 -38.40
N SER A 337 -4.56 -19.67 -38.96
CA SER A 337 -3.25 -19.67 -38.30
C SER A 337 -3.39 -19.02 -36.91
N ASP A 338 -2.65 -19.54 -35.92
CA ASP A 338 -2.74 -19.05 -34.54
C ASP A 338 -2.49 -17.53 -34.46
N ALA A 339 -1.64 -16.99 -35.33
CA ALA A 339 -1.38 -15.56 -35.46
C ALA A 339 -2.63 -14.74 -35.84
N GLU A 340 -3.46 -15.22 -36.78
CA GLU A 340 -4.69 -14.54 -37.17
C GLU A 340 -5.72 -14.50 -36.04
N ARG A 341 -5.79 -15.59 -35.26
CA ARG A 341 -6.68 -15.68 -34.09
C ARG A 341 -6.23 -14.72 -32.99
N VAL A 342 -4.93 -14.69 -32.68
CA VAL A 342 -4.34 -13.78 -31.71
C VAL A 342 -4.61 -12.33 -32.11
N ARG A 343 -4.34 -11.99 -33.39
CA ARG A 343 -4.61 -10.65 -33.93
C ARG A 343 -6.06 -10.23 -33.72
N ARG A 344 -7.02 -11.07 -34.09
CA ARG A 344 -8.45 -10.75 -33.89
C ARG A 344 -8.79 -10.57 -32.42
N SER A 345 -8.26 -11.42 -31.54
CA SER A 345 -8.50 -11.34 -30.09
C SER A 345 -7.97 -10.03 -29.49
N VAL A 346 -6.75 -9.62 -29.87
CA VAL A 346 -6.13 -8.37 -29.42
C VAL A 346 -6.90 -7.17 -29.96
N SER A 347 -7.21 -7.14 -31.27
CA SER A 347 -8.00 -6.05 -31.87
C SER A 347 -9.35 -5.89 -31.19
N GLU A 348 -10.05 -6.98 -30.92
CA GLU A 348 -11.35 -6.95 -30.25
C GLU A 348 -11.25 -6.56 -28.77
N ALA A 349 -10.16 -6.88 -28.08
CA ALA A 349 -9.93 -6.41 -26.71
C ALA A 349 -9.67 -4.90 -26.65
N VAL A 350 -8.77 -4.40 -27.51
CA VAL A 350 -8.45 -2.97 -27.61
C VAL A 350 -9.70 -2.18 -27.99
N ARG A 351 -10.41 -2.59 -29.05
CA ARG A 351 -11.64 -1.92 -29.51
C ARG A 351 -12.69 -1.81 -28.41
N ARG A 352 -13.00 -2.92 -27.72
CA ARG A 352 -14.00 -2.94 -26.63
C ARG A 352 -13.61 -2.02 -25.46
N ASP A 353 -12.33 -1.99 -25.10
CA ASP A 353 -11.89 -1.14 -24.00
C ASP A 353 -11.81 0.34 -24.38
N ILE A 354 -11.46 0.67 -25.63
CA ILE A 354 -11.61 2.05 -26.15
C ILE A 354 -13.09 2.46 -26.10
N GLU A 355 -14.03 1.63 -26.57
CA GLU A 355 -15.47 1.93 -26.51
C GLU A 355 -15.97 2.13 -25.07
N ARG A 356 -15.46 1.35 -24.12
CA ARG A 356 -15.77 1.52 -22.70
C ARG A 356 -15.20 2.83 -22.17
N ILE A 357 -13.95 3.16 -22.49
CA ILE A 357 -13.32 4.43 -22.12
C ILE A 357 -14.10 5.60 -22.72
N THR A 358 -14.50 5.56 -23.99
CA THR A 358 -15.26 6.63 -24.66
C THR A 358 -16.59 6.96 -23.96
N LYS A 359 -17.26 5.98 -23.33
CA LYS A 359 -18.51 6.21 -22.60
C LYS A 359 -18.33 7.03 -21.34
N GLU A 360 -17.21 6.89 -20.64
CA GLU A 360 -16.94 7.53 -19.35
C GLU A 360 -15.96 8.70 -19.44
N HIS A 361 -15.06 8.66 -20.42
CA HIS A 361 -14.06 9.67 -20.77
C HIS A 361 -14.04 9.92 -22.29
N PRO A 362 -14.99 10.72 -22.82
CA PRO A 362 -15.12 10.91 -24.26
C PRO A 362 -13.87 11.48 -24.92
N ALA A 363 -13.21 12.48 -24.32
CA ALA A 363 -12.03 13.11 -24.90
C ALA A 363 -10.87 12.11 -25.08
N LEU A 364 -10.59 11.32 -24.04
CA LEU A 364 -9.59 10.25 -24.11
C LEU A 364 -9.98 9.17 -25.12
N GLY A 365 -11.25 8.77 -25.14
CA GLY A 365 -11.76 7.80 -26.09
C GLY A 365 -11.55 8.19 -27.54
N HIS A 366 -11.84 9.45 -27.90
CA HIS A 366 -11.60 9.99 -29.24
C HIS A 366 -10.10 10.05 -29.56
N HIS A 367 -9.28 10.50 -28.61
CA HIS A 367 -7.83 10.53 -28.75
C HIS A 367 -7.29 9.13 -29.10
N LEU A 368 -7.63 8.12 -28.30
CA LEU A 368 -7.17 6.74 -28.51
C LEU A 368 -7.68 6.16 -29.82
N THR A 369 -8.93 6.44 -30.19
CA THR A 369 -9.52 5.97 -31.46
C THR A 369 -8.76 6.52 -32.68
N ASN A 370 -8.35 7.80 -32.63
CA ASN A 370 -7.67 8.45 -33.74
C ASN A 370 -6.17 8.13 -33.79
N SER A 371 -5.56 7.81 -32.65
CA SER A 371 -4.11 7.63 -32.53
C SER A 371 -3.66 6.16 -32.53
N ILE A 372 -4.52 5.21 -32.16
CA ILE A 372 -4.18 3.79 -32.20
C ILE A 372 -4.53 3.22 -33.58
N VAL A 373 -3.49 2.84 -34.32
CA VAL A 373 -3.62 2.13 -35.59
C VAL A 373 -3.61 0.63 -35.31
N SER A 374 -4.68 -0.05 -35.69
CA SER A 374 -4.82 -1.52 -35.61
C SER A 374 -4.84 -2.15 -37.01
N GLY A 375 -3.93 -3.08 -37.28
CA GLY A 375 -3.85 -3.85 -38.53
C GLY A 375 -3.21 -5.22 -38.30
N THR A 376 -2.22 -5.60 -39.13
CA THR A 376 -1.33 -6.75 -38.81
C THR A 376 -0.55 -6.49 -37.52
N ASP A 377 -0.12 -5.24 -37.35
CA ASP A 377 0.56 -4.74 -36.16
C ASP A 377 -0.22 -3.58 -35.52
N PHE A 378 0.16 -3.26 -34.28
CA PHE A 378 -0.41 -2.18 -33.49
C PHE A 378 0.61 -1.07 -33.31
N ARG A 379 0.13 0.17 -33.36
CA ARG A 379 0.96 1.35 -33.10
C ARG A 379 0.12 2.47 -32.53
N TYR A 380 0.63 3.13 -31.50
CA TYR A 380 0.12 4.42 -31.06
C TYR A 380 0.87 5.54 -31.80
N ALA A 381 0.18 6.25 -32.69
CA ALA A 381 0.71 7.33 -33.51
C ALA A 381 -0.20 8.57 -33.40
N PRO A 382 -0.07 9.36 -32.32
CA PRO A 382 -0.88 10.57 -32.15
C PRO A 382 -0.45 11.67 -33.14
N GLU A 383 -1.40 12.50 -33.58
CA GLU A 383 -1.11 13.62 -34.50
C GLU A 383 -0.23 14.70 -33.87
N ARG A 384 -0.31 14.85 -32.54
CA ARG A 384 0.54 15.73 -31.72
C ARG A 384 1.23 14.88 -30.67
N GLN A 385 2.50 15.17 -30.42
CA GLN A 385 3.24 14.51 -29.35
C GLN A 385 2.49 14.70 -28.03
N THR A 386 2.15 13.58 -27.42
CA THR A 386 1.33 13.50 -26.21
C THR A 386 2.14 12.72 -25.19
N ASP A 387 2.62 13.41 -24.15
CA ASP A 387 3.39 12.77 -23.09
C ASP A 387 2.44 12.11 -22.09
N TRP A 388 2.75 10.87 -21.74
CA TRP A 388 1.99 10.06 -20.80
C TRP A 388 2.85 9.69 -19.60
N LEU A 389 2.27 9.80 -18.41
CA LEU A 389 2.75 9.07 -17.25
C LEU A 389 2.09 7.68 -17.26
N THR A 390 2.85 6.67 -17.68
CA THR A 390 2.40 5.26 -17.83
C THR A 390 3.00 4.34 -16.80
#